data_AF-A0A9P9Z0S9-F1
#
_entry.id   AF-A0A9P9Z0S9-F1
#
_cell.length_a   1.000
_cell.length_b   1.000
_cell.length_c   1.000
_cell.angle_alpha   90.00
_cell.angle_beta   90.00
_cell.angle_gamma   90.00
#
_symmetry.space_group_name_H-M   'P 1'
#
loop_
_entity.id
_entity.type
_entity.pdbx_description
1 polymer ?
#
loop_
_entity_poly.entity_id
_entity_poly.type
_entity_poly.pdbx_seq_one_letter_code
_entity_poly.pdbx_strand_id
1 'polypeptide(L)'
;MPIHVEPDDEFFAAFGVRCLNFVRLSLVPSPDCQLGYGKQMSKVTHFVDASPVYGSSDEASRSLRAFRGGRLRMMNDFGRDLLPLTNDKKACPSEEAGKSCFHSGRSNTVWLLAIFYKFILGFQVTDGLIRSYL
;
A
#
# COMPACT_ATOMS: atom_id res chain seq x y z
N MET A 1 -17.93 4.34 13.00
CA MET A 1 -18.71 5.60 12.98
C MET A 1 -19.31 5.68 11.60
N PRO A 2 -20.57 5.29 11.40
CA PRO A 2 -21.14 5.24 10.05
C PRO A 2 -21.38 6.65 9.50
N ILE A 3 -21.25 6.79 8.18
CA ILE A 3 -21.69 7.99 7.45
C ILE A 3 -23.16 7.77 7.14
N HIS A 4 -24.03 8.70 7.56
CA HIS A 4 -25.45 8.61 7.24
C HIS A 4 -25.70 8.94 5.78
N VAL A 5 -26.64 8.23 5.15
CA VAL A 5 -27.07 8.48 3.77
C VAL A 5 -28.48 9.04 3.82
N GLU A 6 -28.68 10.17 3.16
CA GLU A 6 -29.98 10.83 3.11
C GLU A 6 -31.03 9.97 2.39
N PRO A 7 -32.33 10.09 2.76
CA PRO A 7 -33.40 9.35 2.10
C PRO A 7 -33.52 9.57 0.60
N ASP A 8 -33.19 10.76 0.14
CA ASP A 8 -33.34 11.20 -1.24
C ASP A 8 -32.02 11.16 -2.02
N ASP A 9 -31.05 10.37 -1.55
CA ASP A 9 -29.78 10.18 -2.26
C ASP A 9 -30.02 9.47 -3.61
N GLU A 10 -29.61 10.13 -4.69
CA GLU A 10 -29.88 9.71 -6.08
C GLU A 10 -29.42 8.28 -6.39
N PHE A 11 -28.34 7.83 -5.74
CA PHE A 11 -27.76 6.51 -6.00
C PHE A 11 -28.13 5.50 -4.92
N PHE A 12 -27.84 5.80 -3.66
CA PHE A 12 -27.94 4.85 -2.55
C PHE A 12 -29.38 4.60 -2.09
N ALA A 13 -30.30 5.54 -2.31
CA ALA A 13 -31.70 5.36 -1.93
C ALA A 13 -32.36 4.21 -2.71
N ALA A 14 -32.02 4.05 -3.99
CA ALA A 14 -32.50 2.96 -4.84
C ALA A 14 -32.12 1.57 -4.32
N PHE A 15 -31.01 1.47 -3.57
CA PHE A 15 -30.52 0.23 -2.96
C PHE A 15 -30.90 0.08 -1.48
N GLY A 16 -31.70 1.01 -0.93
CA GLY A 16 -32.10 1.01 0.48
C GLY A 16 -30.93 1.23 1.45
N VAL A 17 -29.79 1.76 0.98
CA VAL A 17 -28.60 1.98 1.82
C VAL A 17 -28.79 3.26 2.62
N ARG A 18 -28.78 3.16 3.95
CA ARG A 18 -28.97 4.28 4.88
C ARG A 18 -27.73 4.66 5.68
N CYS A 19 -26.68 3.87 5.58
CA CYS A 19 -25.41 4.14 6.23
C CYS A 19 -24.25 3.49 5.46
N LEU A 20 -23.16 4.23 5.31
CA LEU A 20 -21.90 3.73 4.80
C LEU A 20 -20.97 3.41 5.97
N ASN A 21 -20.29 2.28 5.89
CA ASN A 21 -19.32 1.90 6.90
C ASN A 21 -18.11 2.85 6.86
N PHE A 22 -17.79 3.47 8.00
CA PHE A 22 -16.57 4.24 8.17
C PHE A 22 -15.88 3.86 9.48
N VAL A 23 -14.64 3.37 9.32
CA VAL A 23 -13.77 2.92 10.41
C VAL A 23 -12.84 4.07 10.78
N ARG A 24 -12.83 4.47 12.05
CA ARG A 24 -11.94 5.53 12.52
C ARG A 24 -10.49 5.05 12.51
N LEU A 25 -9.57 5.95 12.19
CA LEU A 25 -8.13 5.69 12.30
C LEU A 25 -7.72 5.44 13.75
N SER A 26 -6.68 4.62 13.94
CA SER A 26 -6.10 4.36 15.26
C SER A 26 -5.47 5.64 15.81
N LEU A 27 -5.78 5.96 17.05
CA LEU A 27 -5.21 7.11 17.75
C LEU A 27 -3.88 6.73 18.39
N VAL A 28 -2.92 7.65 18.37
CA VAL A 28 -1.66 7.56 19.13
C VAL A 28 -1.97 7.99 20.57
N PRO A 29 -1.62 7.20 21.60
CA PRO A 29 -1.64 7.68 22.97
C PRO A 29 -0.64 8.83 23.15
N SER A 30 -1.00 9.82 23.99
CA SER A 30 -0.04 10.87 24.37
C SER A 30 1.17 10.22 25.07
N PRO A 31 2.41 10.69 24.82
CA PRO A 31 3.59 10.16 25.51
C PRO A 31 3.45 10.24 27.04
N ASP A 32 2.75 11.26 27.54
CA ASP A 32 2.52 11.47 28.98
C ASP A 32 1.29 10.70 29.52
N CYS A 33 0.64 9.87 28.68
CA CYS A 33 -0.62 9.18 28.99
C CYS A 33 -1.75 10.12 29.48
N GLN A 34 -1.66 11.41 29.13
CA GLN A 34 -2.66 12.40 29.49
C GLN A 34 -3.78 12.46 28.46
N LEU A 35 -5.00 12.75 28.93
CA LEU A 35 -6.14 13.01 28.08
C LEU A 35 -5.92 14.32 27.32
N GLY A 36 -5.92 14.23 25.99
CA GLY A 36 -5.76 15.36 25.09
C GLY A 36 -6.42 15.07 23.75
N TYR A 37 -6.22 15.97 22.79
CA TYR A 37 -6.73 15.77 21.43
C TYR A 37 -6.14 14.51 20.79
N GLY A 38 -7.00 13.73 20.13
CA GLY A 38 -6.57 12.51 19.45
C GLY A 38 -5.63 12.82 18.29
N LYS A 39 -4.42 12.25 18.33
CA LYS A 39 -3.44 12.31 17.23
C LYS A 39 -3.53 11.01 16.41
N GLN A 40 -3.38 11.11 15.10
CA GLN A 40 -3.40 9.95 14.20
C GLN A 40 -1.98 9.39 14.00
N MET A 41 -1.87 8.06 13.89
CA MET A 41 -0.61 7.37 13.63
C MET A 41 -0.26 7.42 12.13
N SER A 42 0.93 7.88 11.76
CA SER A 42 1.48 7.65 10.41
C SER A 42 2.25 6.33 10.37
N LYS A 43 1.94 5.47 9.41
CA LYS A 43 2.68 4.22 9.14
C LYS A 43 3.74 4.38 8.03
N VAL A 44 3.91 5.60 7.50
CA VAL A 44 4.88 5.92 6.44
C VAL A 44 5.91 6.92 6.93
N THR A 45 7.08 6.91 6.31
CA THR A 45 8.12 7.92 6.53
C THR A 45 7.64 9.27 6.00
N HIS A 46 8.14 10.36 6.59
CA HIS A 46 7.79 11.72 6.18
C HIS A 46 8.64 12.22 5.00
N PHE A 47 9.64 11.44 4.58
CA PHE A 47 10.56 11.75 3.52
C PHE A 47 10.03 11.28 2.16
N VAL A 48 10.49 11.92 1.09
CA VAL A 48 10.28 11.45 -0.28
C VAL A 48 11.38 10.43 -0.63
N ASP A 49 11.30 9.26 -0.01
CA ASP A 49 12.37 8.23 0.01
C ASP A 49 12.01 6.95 -0.75
N ALA A 50 10.94 6.97 -1.55
CA ALA A 50 10.38 5.79 -2.21
C ALA A 50 10.01 4.64 -1.24
N SER A 51 9.74 4.94 0.03
CA SER A 51 9.20 3.96 0.99
C SER A 51 7.87 3.32 0.57
N PRO A 52 7.01 3.89 -0.29
CA PRO A 52 5.89 3.14 -0.86
C PRO A 52 6.33 1.94 -1.71
N VAL A 53 7.55 1.98 -2.27
CA VAL A 53 8.14 0.92 -3.10
C VAL A 53 8.89 -0.08 -2.24
N TYR A 54 9.81 0.39 -1.41
CA TYR A 54 10.74 -0.43 -0.63
C TYR A 54 10.22 -0.76 0.78
N GLY A 55 9.13 -0.16 1.23
CA GLY A 55 8.62 -0.31 2.58
C GLY A 55 9.24 0.71 3.54
N SER A 56 8.47 1.07 4.57
CA SER A 56 8.89 2.00 5.62
C SER A 56 9.57 1.31 6.82
N SER A 57 9.74 -0.02 6.78
CA SER A 57 10.48 -0.80 7.79
C SER A 57 11.51 -1.72 7.14
N ASP A 58 12.55 -2.08 7.88
CA ASP A 58 13.61 -2.97 7.38
C ASP A 58 13.08 -4.37 7.05
N GLU A 59 12.14 -4.87 7.82
CA GLU A 59 11.50 -6.17 7.58
C GLU A 59 10.69 -6.13 6.27
N ALA A 60 9.94 -5.05 6.03
CA ALA A 60 9.20 -4.86 4.80
C ALA A 60 10.15 -4.78 3.60
N SER A 61 11.23 -4.00 3.71
CA SER A 61 12.24 -3.86 2.65
C SER A 61 12.97 -5.15 2.33
N ARG A 62 13.34 -5.92 3.35
CA ARG A 62 13.96 -7.24 3.16
C ARG A 62 13.00 -8.22 2.48
N SER A 63 11.72 -8.21 2.84
CA SER A 63 10.73 -9.12 2.25
C SER A 63 10.52 -8.91 0.74
N LEU A 64 10.71 -7.67 0.27
CA LEU A 64 10.52 -7.24 -1.12
C LEU A 64 11.76 -7.45 -1.99
N ARG A 65 12.95 -7.64 -1.41
CA ARG A 65 14.22 -7.78 -2.15
C ARG A 65 14.43 -9.21 -2.66
N ALA A 66 14.93 -9.33 -3.89
CA ALA A 66 15.37 -10.60 -4.47
C ALA A 66 16.78 -10.99 -4.01
N PHE A 67 17.54 -10.03 -3.45
CA PHE A 67 18.95 -10.18 -3.06
C PHE A 67 19.88 -10.64 -4.20
N ARG A 68 19.44 -10.48 -5.46
CA ARG A 68 20.20 -10.82 -6.66
C ARG A 68 20.35 -9.60 -7.53
N GLY A 69 21.58 -9.10 -7.68
CA GLY A 69 21.89 -7.93 -8.49
C GLY A 69 21.17 -6.65 -8.06
N GLY A 70 20.88 -6.49 -6.74
CA GLY A 70 20.20 -5.30 -6.20
C GLY A 70 18.71 -5.19 -6.52
N ARG A 71 18.09 -6.24 -7.08
CA ARG A 71 16.70 -6.19 -7.57
C ARG A 71 15.67 -6.49 -6.49
N LEU A 72 14.46 -5.96 -6.69
CA LEU A 72 13.26 -6.43 -5.99
C LEU A 72 12.77 -7.75 -6.57
N ARG A 73 12.00 -8.49 -5.78
CA ARG A 73 11.29 -9.69 -6.24
C ARG A 73 10.29 -9.27 -7.30
N MET A 74 10.21 -10.04 -8.37
CA MET A 74 9.28 -9.84 -9.48
C MET A 74 8.71 -11.19 -9.88
N MET A 75 7.48 -11.18 -10.40
CA MET A 75 6.81 -12.32 -11.04
C MET A 75 6.73 -12.03 -12.54
N ASN A 76 6.94 -13.04 -13.37
CA ASN A 76 6.77 -12.91 -14.81
C ASN A 76 5.34 -13.30 -15.20
N ASP A 77 4.59 -12.36 -15.78
CA ASP A 77 3.23 -12.56 -16.30
C ASP A 77 3.23 -12.27 -17.80
N PHE A 78 3.14 -13.31 -18.62
CA PHE A 78 3.18 -13.24 -20.09
C PHE A 78 4.32 -12.37 -20.64
N GLY A 79 5.54 -12.53 -20.10
CA GLY A 79 6.72 -11.77 -20.53
C GLY A 79 6.85 -10.39 -19.87
N ARG A 80 5.93 -10.00 -18.98
CA ARG A 80 6.01 -8.77 -18.20
C ARG A 80 6.44 -9.08 -16.77
N ASP A 81 7.54 -8.48 -16.35
CA ASP A 81 7.90 -8.50 -14.93
C ASP A 81 6.96 -7.57 -14.15
N LEU A 82 6.22 -8.13 -13.19
CA LEU A 82 5.32 -7.44 -12.28
C LEU A 82 5.78 -7.66 -10.84
N LEU A 83 5.31 -6.81 -9.93
CA LEU A 83 5.48 -7.07 -8.50
C LEU A 83 4.84 -8.44 -8.14
N PRO A 84 5.38 -9.15 -7.14
CA PRO A 84 4.82 -10.43 -6.72
C PRO A 84 3.42 -10.23 -6.14
N LEU A 85 2.55 -11.21 -6.34
CA LEU A 85 1.21 -11.18 -5.77
C LEU A 85 1.25 -11.41 -4.25
N THR A 86 0.38 -10.71 -3.52
CA THR A 86 0.15 -11.03 -2.10
C THR A 86 -0.91 -12.11 -1.97
N ASN A 87 -0.62 -13.13 -1.15
CA ASN A 87 -1.58 -14.16 -0.75
C ASN A 87 -2.33 -13.78 0.54
N ASP A 88 -2.08 -12.59 1.08
CA ASP A 88 -2.74 -12.13 2.29
C ASP A 88 -4.19 -11.71 1.99
N LYS A 89 -5.11 -12.64 2.26
CA LYS A 89 -6.56 -12.43 2.14
C LYS A 89 -7.07 -11.29 3.03
N LYS A 90 -6.35 -10.91 4.09
CA LYS A 90 -6.73 -9.77 4.93
C LYS A 90 -6.36 -8.43 4.28
N ALA A 91 -5.23 -8.38 3.58
CA ALA A 91 -4.82 -7.20 2.84
C ALA A 91 -5.68 -7.04 1.57
N CYS A 92 -6.03 -8.16 0.92
CA CYS A 92 -6.79 -8.16 -0.32
C CYS A 92 -8.05 -9.01 -0.24
N PRO A 93 -9.19 -8.37 0.12
CA PRO A 93 -10.45 -9.07 0.34
C PRO A 93 -11.18 -9.44 -0.96
N SER A 94 -10.65 -9.06 -2.13
CA SER A 94 -11.30 -9.34 -3.40
C SER A 94 -10.95 -10.74 -3.91
N GLU A 95 -11.94 -11.65 -3.90
CA GLU A 95 -11.83 -12.96 -4.55
C GLU A 95 -12.28 -12.95 -6.02
N GLU A 96 -12.65 -11.78 -6.58
CA GLU A 96 -12.99 -11.64 -7.99
C GLU A 96 -11.77 -11.90 -8.91
N ALA A 97 -11.97 -12.74 -9.94
CA ALA A 97 -10.98 -13.00 -10.97
C ALA A 97 -10.60 -11.70 -11.69
N GLY A 98 -9.34 -11.25 -11.52
CA GLY A 98 -8.79 -10.03 -12.14
C GLY A 98 -8.40 -8.92 -11.16
N LYS A 99 -8.77 -8.99 -9.88
CA LYS A 99 -8.34 -8.05 -8.83
C LYS A 99 -7.19 -8.63 -8.02
N SER A 100 -6.06 -8.86 -8.69
CA SER A 100 -4.84 -9.31 -8.00
C SER A 100 -4.16 -8.13 -7.32
N CYS A 101 -3.77 -8.32 -6.06
CA CYS A 101 -3.02 -7.32 -5.32
C CYS A 101 -1.52 -7.60 -5.35
N PHE A 102 -0.75 -6.54 -5.48
CA PHE A 102 0.69 -6.62 -5.49
C PHE A 102 1.28 -6.43 -4.10
N HIS A 103 2.28 -7.24 -3.81
CA HIS A 103 3.12 -7.11 -2.64
C HIS A 103 4.14 -6.01 -2.91
N SER A 104 4.07 -4.93 -2.12
CA SER A 104 4.94 -3.75 -2.21
C SER A 104 5.16 -3.14 -0.83
N GLY A 105 5.96 -2.08 -0.74
CA GLY A 105 6.25 -1.37 0.51
C GLY A 105 5.03 -0.82 1.26
N ARG A 106 3.92 -0.63 0.54
CA ARG A 106 2.62 -0.25 1.09
C ARG A 106 1.60 -1.39 0.87
N SER A 107 0.77 -1.66 1.87
CA SER A 107 -0.39 -2.53 1.69
C SER A 107 -1.35 -1.90 0.67
N ASN A 108 -1.84 -2.72 -0.27
CA ASN A 108 -2.91 -2.39 -1.22
C ASN A 108 -2.49 -1.45 -2.35
N THR A 109 -1.30 -1.67 -2.92
CA THR A 109 -0.87 -0.97 -4.14
C THR A 109 -1.73 -1.38 -5.33
N VAL A 110 -2.38 -0.39 -5.94
CA VAL A 110 -3.21 -0.54 -7.14
C VAL A 110 -2.32 -0.73 -8.38
N TRP A 111 -2.85 -1.39 -9.41
CA TRP A 111 -2.16 -1.71 -10.67
C TRP A 111 -1.45 -0.51 -11.32
N LEU A 112 -2.04 0.69 -11.31
CA LEU A 112 -1.43 1.90 -11.86
C LEU A 112 -0.16 2.31 -11.09
N LEU A 113 -0.19 2.18 -9.76
CA LEU A 113 0.97 2.44 -8.93
C LEU A 113 2.04 1.36 -9.13
N ALA A 114 1.66 0.09 -9.32
CA ALA A 114 2.60 -0.98 -9.64
C ALA A 114 3.36 -0.75 -10.95
N ILE A 115 2.69 -0.25 -11.99
CA ILE A 115 3.32 0.11 -13.27
C ILE A 115 4.26 1.31 -13.10
N PHE A 116 3.83 2.34 -12.37
CA PHE A 116 4.66 3.50 -12.07
C PHE A 116 5.90 3.13 -11.25
N TYR A 117 5.74 2.25 -10.26
CA TYR A 117 6.85 1.69 -9.48
C TYR A 117 7.79 0.86 -10.34
N LYS A 118 7.28 0.11 -11.32
CA LYS A 118 8.14 -0.57 -12.30
C LYS A 118 8.95 0.42 -13.13
N PHE A 119 8.38 1.56 -13.54
CA PHE A 119 9.12 2.59 -14.27
C PHE A 119 10.23 3.21 -13.41
N ILE A 120 9.94 3.56 -12.16
CA ILE A 120 10.93 4.08 -11.20
C ILE A 120 12.02 3.04 -10.95
N LEU A 121 11.65 1.78 -10.70
CA LEU A 121 12.60 0.69 -10.47
C LEU A 121 13.39 0.33 -11.72
N GLY A 122 12.79 0.43 -12.91
CA GLY A 122 13.46 0.25 -14.20
C GLY A 122 14.51 1.33 -14.45
N PHE A 123 14.25 2.56 -13.98
CA PHE A 123 15.23 3.65 -13.98
C PHE A 123 16.41 3.34 -13.03
N GLN A 124 16.13 2.83 -11.83
CA GLN A 124 17.15 2.40 -10.87
C GLN A 124 17.96 1.16 -11.30
N VAL A 125 17.46 0.37 -12.26
CA VAL A 125 18.16 -0.79 -12.84
C VAL A 125 18.98 -0.40 -14.08
N THR A 126 18.66 0.71 -14.75
CA THR A 126 19.39 1.18 -15.94
C THR A 126 20.51 2.16 -15.58
N ASP A 127 20.32 2.97 -14.55
CA ASP A 127 21.40 3.77 -13.96
C ASP A 127 22.03 2.99 -12.81
N GLY A 128 23.22 2.44 -13.03
CA GLY A 128 24.06 1.73 -12.05
C GLY A 128 24.56 2.60 -10.88
N LEU A 129 23.66 3.36 -10.24
CA LEU A 129 23.89 4.25 -9.11
C LEU A 129 23.26 3.68 -7.83
N ILE A 130 23.61 2.43 -7.51
CA ILE A 130 23.72 2.00 -6.12
C ILE A 130 25.13 1.42 -5.95
N ARG A 131 26.12 2.30 -6.15
CA ARG A 131 27.48 2.07 -5.69
C ARG A 131 27.67 2.93 -4.44
N SER A 132 27.96 2.25 -3.34
CA SER A 132 28.57 2.82 -2.12
C SER A 132 27.65 3.64 -1.20
N TYR A 133 26.87 2.97 -0.35
CA TYR A 133 26.68 3.37 1.06
C TYR A 133 26.30 2.12 1.88
N LEU A 134 27.25 1.19 1.94
CA LEU A 134 27.62 0.34 3.08
C LEU A 134 29.11 0.03 2.91
#